data_AF-A0A2E6TYW8-F1
#
_entry.id   AF-A0A2E6TYW8-F1
#
_cell.length_a   1.000
_cell.length_b   1.000
_cell.length_c   1.000
_cell.angle_alpha   90.00
_cell.angle_beta   90.00
_cell.angle_gamma   90.00
#
_symmetry.space_group_name_H-M   'P 1'
#
loop_
_entity.id
_entity.type
_entity.pdbx_description
1 polymer ?
#
loop_
_entity_poly.entity_id
_entity_poly.type
_entity_poly.pdbx_seq_one_letter_code
_entity_poly.pdbx_strand_id
1 'polypeptide(L)'
;MSEQNPNPDSGWQTYEVAAIVLCAGLALWGLMSGASSARARAMHAERASDRQKAREAADAKAETALTTFAALDSKKTRFRVPIDLAMEQAAIKMGEDAGAFRESLNQGAPDPLVEQGKTLFQTKICFTCHQVDPNTPAPAGLALKAPAFIGDFWGKEREVQLDADPATPIFEPSGEFETVVMDEAYVMESIEKPMLRITKGAIPGMAPLPTTEEERKALAAYIKSLSE
;
A
#
# COMPACT_ATOMS: atom_id res chain seq x y z
N MET A 1 -19.16 -87.94 -8.98
CA MET A 1 -19.21 -86.59 -9.56
C MET A 1 -19.97 -85.72 -8.59
N SER A 2 -19.28 -84.97 -7.73
CA SER A 2 -19.89 -84.05 -6.77
C SER A 2 -19.77 -82.63 -7.31
N GLU A 3 -20.89 -82.03 -7.69
CA GLU A 3 -20.98 -80.61 -7.99
C GLU A 3 -20.81 -79.82 -6.68
N GLN A 4 -19.84 -78.93 -6.62
CA GLN A 4 -19.67 -77.96 -5.55
C GLN A 4 -20.53 -76.73 -5.85
N ASN A 5 -21.43 -76.42 -4.91
CA ASN A 5 -22.25 -75.22 -4.91
C ASN A 5 -21.46 -74.05 -4.28
N PRO A 6 -21.25 -72.91 -4.97
CA PRO A 6 -20.54 -71.78 -4.38
C PRO A 6 -21.47 -70.98 -3.44
N ASN A 7 -20.99 -70.81 -2.20
CA ASN A 7 -21.65 -70.06 -1.12
C ASN A 7 -21.78 -68.54 -1.46
N PRO A 8 -22.97 -67.92 -1.39
CA PRO A 8 -23.22 -66.52 -1.75
C PRO A 8 -22.90 -65.47 -0.65
N ASP A 9 -22.44 -65.85 0.54
CA ASP A 9 -22.50 -64.96 1.72
C ASP A 9 -21.30 -64.01 1.92
N SER A 10 -20.27 -64.05 1.07
CA SER A 10 -19.03 -63.26 1.28
C SER A 10 -19.10 -61.80 0.81
N GLY A 11 -20.10 -61.44 0.00
CA GLY A 11 -20.25 -60.09 -0.54
C GLY A 11 -20.84 -59.10 0.45
N TRP A 12 -21.64 -59.58 1.43
CA TRP A 12 -22.44 -58.68 2.27
C TRP A 12 -21.63 -57.99 3.40
N GLN A 13 -20.72 -58.71 4.04
CA GLN A 13 -19.94 -58.13 5.14
C GLN A 13 -18.89 -57.09 4.70
N THR A 14 -18.45 -57.10 3.44
CA THR A 14 -17.41 -56.17 2.97
C THR A 14 -17.94 -54.76 2.73
N TYR A 15 -19.20 -54.62 2.27
CA TYR A 15 -19.80 -53.29 2.10
C TYR A 15 -20.19 -52.65 3.43
N GLU A 16 -20.56 -53.42 4.47
CA GLU A 16 -20.90 -52.86 5.79
C GLU A 16 -19.69 -52.22 6.45
N VAL A 17 -18.55 -52.91 6.41
CA VAL A 17 -17.29 -52.39 6.95
C VAL A 17 -16.85 -51.16 6.15
N ALA A 18 -16.96 -51.18 4.83
CA ALA A 18 -16.65 -50.02 4.00
C ALA A 18 -17.57 -48.82 4.29
N ALA A 19 -18.87 -49.05 4.49
CA ALA A 19 -19.83 -48.01 4.82
C ALA A 19 -19.57 -47.39 6.20
N ILE A 20 -19.25 -48.22 7.21
CA ILE A 20 -18.93 -47.73 8.56
C ILE A 20 -17.64 -46.89 8.55
N VAL A 21 -16.60 -47.35 7.83
CA VAL A 21 -15.34 -46.59 7.70
C VAL A 21 -15.56 -45.27 6.96
N LEU A 22 -16.38 -45.25 5.91
CA LEU A 22 -16.73 -44.03 5.20
C LEU A 22 -17.51 -43.06 6.09
N CYS A 23 -18.51 -43.54 6.83
CA CYS A 23 -19.29 -42.72 7.77
C CYS A 23 -18.40 -42.17 8.89
N ALA A 24 -17.51 -42.97 9.46
CA ALA A 24 -16.56 -42.53 10.48
C ALA A 24 -15.58 -41.49 9.92
N GLY A 25 -15.09 -41.69 8.69
CA GLY A 25 -14.21 -40.75 8.00
C GLY A 25 -14.90 -39.40 7.70
N LEU A 26 -16.15 -39.43 7.25
CA LEU A 26 -16.94 -38.21 7.01
C LEU A 26 -17.29 -37.48 8.31
N ALA A 27 -17.61 -38.20 9.38
CA ALA A 27 -17.83 -37.62 10.69
C ALA A 27 -16.55 -36.95 11.24
N LEU A 28 -15.40 -37.59 11.10
CA LEU A 28 -14.11 -37.04 11.51
C LEU A 28 -13.73 -35.81 10.67
N TRP A 29 -13.93 -35.87 9.34
CA TRP A 29 -13.72 -34.74 8.43
C TRP A 29 -14.63 -33.55 8.79
N GLY A 30 -15.91 -33.80 9.08
CA GLY A 30 -16.87 -32.79 9.50
C GLY A 30 -16.48 -32.08 10.80
N LEU A 31 -15.99 -32.84 11.79
CA LEU A 31 -15.46 -32.30 13.05
C LEU A 31 -14.20 -31.45 12.83
N MET A 32 -13.24 -31.93 12.03
CA MET A 32 -12.02 -31.19 11.71
C MET A 32 -12.30 -29.90 10.92
N SER A 33 -13.25 -29.95 9.98
CA SER A 33 -13.69 -28.79 9.19
C SER A 33 -14.48 -27.78 10.02
N GLY A 34 -15.29 -28.26 10.97
CA GLY A 34 -15.98 -27.43 11.95
C GLY A 34 -14.99 -26.66 12.84
N ALA A 35 -13.97 -27.36 13.37
CA ALA A 35 -12.94 -26.77 14.21
C ALA A 35 -12.10 -25.71 13.47
N SER A 36 -11.74 -25.94 12.20
CA SER A 36 -11.02 -24.95 11.39
C SER A 36 -11.86 -23.70 11.12
N SER A 37 -13.16 -23.86 10.84
CA SER A 37 -14.08 -22.73 10.64
C SER A 37 -14.31 -21.91 11.91
N ALA A 38 -14.35 -22.56 13.09
CA ALA A 38 -14.47 -21.89 14.37
C ALA A 38 -13.21 -21.11 14.73
N ARG A 39 -12.03 -21.71 14.47
CA ARG A 39 -10.73 -21.05 14.65
C ARG A 39 -10.57 -19.85 13.72
N ALA A 40 -10.99 -19.96 12.46
CA ALA A 40 -10.98 -18.84 11.53
C ALA A 40 -11.87 -17.69 12.03
N ARG A 41 -13.11 -17.99 12.45
CA ARG A 41 -14.03 -16.99 13.01
C ARG A 41 -13.47 -16.31 14.25
N ALA A 42 -12.84 -17.06 15.16
CA ALA A 42 -12.19 -16.51 16.34
C ALA A 42 -11.05 -15.55 15.97
N MET A 43 -10.16 -15.94 15.05
CA MET A 43 -9.09 -15.07 14.56
C MET A 43 -9.62 -13.81 13.86
N HIS A 44 -10.72 -13.91 13.11
CA HIS A 44 -11.35 -12.75 12.48
C HIS A 44 -12.00 -11.81 13.51
N ALA A 45 -12.64 -12.34 14.54
CA ALA A 45 -13.23 -11.57 15.62
C ALA A 45 -12.17 -10.84 16.45
N GLU A 46 -11.06 -11.50 16.76
CA GLU A 46 -9.91 -10.92 17.45
C GLU A 46 -9.30 -9.78 16.62
N ARG A 47 -9.00 -10.03 15.33
CA ARG A 47 -8.52 -8.98 14.41
C ARG A 47 -9.50 -7.81 14.26
N ALA A 48 -10.80 -8.07 14.33
CA ALA A 48 -11.81 -7.01 14.28
C ALA A 48 -11.79 -6.16 15.56
N SER A 49 -11.67 -6.79 16.73
CA SER A 49 -11.51 -6.10 18.02
C SER A 49 -10.24 -5.26 18.06
N ASP A 50 -9.12 -5.79 17.58
CA ASP A 50 -7.85 -5.06 17.54
C ASP A 50 -7.93 -3.82 16.64
N ARG A 51 -8.55 -3.95 15.46
CA ARG A 51 -8.80 -2.80 14.57
C ARG A 51 -9.70 -1.76 15.22
N GLN A 52 -10.71 -2.18 15.98
CA GLN A 52 -11.60 -1.25 16.68
C GLN A 52 -10.83 -0.48 17.77
N LYS A 53 -10.06 -1.17 18.61
CA LYS A 53 -9.21 -0.52 19.62
C LYS A 53 -8.20 0.44 18.99
N ALA A 54 -7.60 0.06 17.87
CA ALA A 54 -6.68 0.93 17.14
C ALA A 54 -7.37 2.20 16.62
N ARG A 55 -8.62 2.09 16.15
CA ARG A 55 -9.44 3.26 15.76
C ARG A 55 -9.79 4.14 16.94
N GLU A 56 -10.30 3.56 18.03
CA GLU A 56 -10.64 4.31 19.25
C GLU A 56 -9.42 5.05 19.82
N ALA A 57 -8.24 4.41 19.82
CA ALA A 57 -7.00 5.05 20.23
C ALA A 57 -6.57 6.18 19.27
N ALA A 58 -6.75 5.99 17.97
CA ALA A 58 -6.47 7.03 16.96
C ALA A 58 -7.43 8.22 17.11
N ASP A 59 -8.72 7.96 17.33
CA ASP A 59 -9.75 8.97 17.53
C ASP A 59 -9.50 9.77 18.82
N ALA A 60 -9.18 9.10 19.93
CA ALA A 60 -8.81 9.76 21.18
C ALA A 60 -7.55 10.63 21.03
N LYS A 61 -6.56 10.14 20.26
CA LYS A 61 -5.35 10.92 19.94
C LYS A 61 -5.68 12.12 19.06
N ALA A 62 -6.59 11.98 18.11
CA ALA A 62 -7.06 13.07 17.25
C ALA A 62 -7.82 14.12 18.07
N GLU A 63 -8.74 13.71 18.94
CA GLU A 63 -9.48 14.60 19.84
C GLU A 63 -8.53 15.37 20.77
N THR A 64 -7.55 14.69 21.36
CA THR A 64 -6.50 15.33 22.15
C THR A 64 -5.70 16.33 21.30
N ALA A 65 -5.40 16.00 20.04
CA ALA A 65 -4.67 16.90 19.15
C ALA A 65 -5.46 18.15 18.77
N LEU A 66 -6.79 18.04 18.68
CA LEU A 66 -7.68 19.16 18.36
C LEU A 66 -7.92 20.10 19.54
N THR A 67 -7.74 19.64 20.78
CA THR A 67 -8.13 20.39 21.99
C THR A 67 -6.94 20.85 22.84
N THR A 68 -5.71 20.46 22.51
CA THR A 68 -4.53 20.74 23.35
C THR A 68 -3.36 21.31 22.58
N PHE A 69 -2.57 22.15 23.27
CA PHE A 69 -1.28 22.64 22.77
C PHE A 69 -0.21 21.54 22.82
N ALA A 70 0.62 21.45 21.78
CA ALA A 70 1.84 20.64 21.79
C ALA A 70 2.86 21.13 20.75
N ALA A 71 4.14 20.85 20.96
CA ALA A 71 5.16 21.07 19.95
C ALA A 71 5.05 20.02 18.83
N LEU A 72 5.17 20.44 17.57
CA LEU A 72 5.13 19.57 16.39
C LEU A 72 6.53 19.10 15.95
N ASP A 73 7.57 19.79 16.40
CA ASP A 73 8.96 19.45 16.10
C ASP A 73 9.83 19.47 17.37
N SER A 74 10.96 18.78 17.31
CA SER A 74 11.92 18.68 18.42
C SER A 74 12.60 20.02 18.75
N LYS A 75 12.67 20.93 17.76
CA LYS A 75 13.25 22.26 17.89
C LYS A 75 12.28 23.27 18.53
N LYS A 76 11.04 22.85 18.81
CA LYS A 76 9.93 23.68 19.33
C LYS A 76 9.69 24.93 18.48
N THR A 77 9.86 24.83 17.16
CA THR A 77 9.62 25.95 16.24
C THR A 77 8.19 26.00 15.72
N ARG A 78 7.49 24.86 15.72
CA ARG A 78 6.08 24.73 15.35
C ARG A 78 5.28 24.16 16.51
N PHE A 79 4.10 24.73 16.76
CA PHE A 79 3.17 24.28 17.79
C PHE A 79 1.80 24.03 17.19
N ARG A 80 1.14 22.97 17.62
CA ARG A 80 -0.31 22.84 17.44
C ARG A 80 -1.01 23.70 18.48
N VAL A 81 -2.10 24.32 18.05
CA VAL A 81 -3.00 25.09 18.90
C VAL A 81 -4.39 24.42 18.87
N PRO A 82 -5.16 24.50 19.96
CA PRO A 82 -6.55 24.06 19.98
C PRO A 82 -7.37 24.67 18.83
N ILE A 83 -8.25 23.87 18.24
CA ILE A 83 -8.99 24.24 17.02
C ILE A 83 -9.95 25.39 17.27
N ASP A 84 -10.57 25.47 18.45
CA ASP A 84 -11.40 26.59 18.87
C ASP A 84 -10.65 27.92 18.86
N LEU A 85 -9.44 27.94 19.44
CA LEU A 85 -8.57 29.11 19.43
C LEU A 85 -8.07 29.45 18.02
N ALA A 86 -7.75 28.44 17.22
CA ALA A 86 -7.35 28.65 15.82
C ALA A 86 -8.49 29.29 15.01
N MET A 87 -9.72 28.82 15.19
CA MET A 87 -10.90 29.34 14.52
C MET A 87 -11.27 30.75 14.99
N GLU A 88 -11.13 31.04 16.29
CA GLU A 88 -11.32 32.38 16.82
C GLU A 88 -10.31 33.36 16.23
N GLN A 89 -9.02 32.99 16.21
CA GLN A 89 -7.98 33.82 15.59
C GLN A 89 -8.21 34.02 14.08
N ALA A 90 -8.66 32.99 13.38
CA ALA A 90 -9.02 33.10 11.96
C ALA A 90 -10.19 34.07 11.77
N ALA A 91 -11.22 34.00 12.61
CA ALA A 91 -12.37 34.92 12.56
C ALA A 91 -11.96 36.38 12.83
N ILE A 92 -11.07 36.61 13.80
CA ILE A 92 -10.51 37.94 14.09
C ILE A 92 -9.77 38.47 12.86
N LYS A 93 -8.82 37.71 12.30
CA LYS A 93 -8.03 38.13 11.14
C LYS A 93 -8.89 38.36 9.89
N MET A 94 -9.93 37.55 9.68
CA MET A 94 -10.91 37.74 8.62
C MET A 94 -11.69 39.05 8.78
N GLY A 95 -12.01 39.44 10.02
CA GLY A 95 -12.70 40.69 10.32
C GLY A 95 -11.80 41.92 10.19
N GLU A 96 -10.50 41.79 10.48
CA GLU A 96 -9.51 42.86 10.36
C GLU A 96 -9.15 43.14 8.89
N ASP A 97 -8.73 42.12 8.14
CA ASP A 97 -8.40 42.21 6.73
C ASP A 97 -8.48 40.82 6.07
N ALA A 98 -9.64 40.54 5.47
CA ALA A 98 -9.87 39.28 4.76
C ALA A 98 -8.91 39.07 3.58
N GLY A 99 -8.45 40.13 2.93
CA GLY A 99 -7.52 40.03 1.79
C GLY A 99 -6.14 39.58 2.24
N ALA A 100 -5.57 40.25 3.24
CA ALA A 100 -4.28 39.90 3.82
C ALA A 100 -4.32 38.51 4.49
N PHE A 101 -5.42 38.15 5.16
CA PHE A 101 -5.56 36.82 5.74
C PHE A 101 -5.53 35.72 4.67
N ARG A 102 -6.28 35.87 3.56
CA ARG A 102 -6.27 34.90 2.46
C ARG A 102 -4.89 34.77 1.83
N GLU A 103 -4.19 35.88 1.64
CA GLU A 103 -2.82 35.87 1.13
C GLU A 103 -1.87 35.13 2.09
N SER A 104 -2.00 35.35 3.40
CA SER A 104 -1.19 34.63 4.40
C SER A 104 -1.44 33.12 4.42
N LEU A 105 -2.67 32.66 4.11
CA LEU A 105 -2.97 31.24 3.95
C LEU A 105 -2.29 30.66 2.70
N ASN A 106 -2.21 31.44 1.62
CA ASN A 106 -1.58 31.03 0.37
C ASN A 106 -0.04 31.00 0.46
N GLN A 107 0.57 31.85 1.28
CA GLN A 107 2.03 31.86 1.50
C GLN A 107 2.56 30.60 2.19
N GLY A 108 1.70 29.84 2.87
CA GLY A 108 2.01 28.52 3.42
C GLY A 108 1.47 27.35 2.59
N ALA A 109 0.85 27.62 1.45
CA ALA A 109 0.31 26.57 0.59
C ALA A 109 1.45 25.78 -0.06
N PRO A 110 1.28 24.46 -0.28
CA PRO A 110 2.22 23.66 -1.05
C PRO A 110 2.48 24.30 -2.41
N ASP A 111 3.70 24.15 -2.94
CA ASP A 111 4.02 24.53 -4.31
C ASP A 111 2.92 24.00 -5.26
N PRO A 112 2.26 24.85 -6.07
CA PRO A 112 1.19 24.43 -6.96
C PRO A 112 1.56 23.23 -7.84
N LEU A 113 2.84 23.11 -8.23
CA LEU A 113 3.34 22.00 -9.02
C LEU A 113 3.40 20.69 -8.22
N VAL A 114 3.76 20.77 -6.93
CA VAL A 114 3.75 19.63 -6.00
C VAL A 114 2.33 19.17 -5.73
N GLU A 115 1.38 20.09 -5.54
CA GLU A 115 -0.03 19.73 -5.31
C GLU A 115 -0.67 19.11 -6.57
N GLN A 116 -0.33 19.63 -7.75
CA GLN A 116 -0.70 18.99 -9.02
C GLN A 116 -0.11 17.58 -9.13
N GLY A 117 1.17 17.41 -8.80
CA GLY A 117 1.84 16.11 -8.80
C GLY A 117 1.20 15.10 -7.86
N LYS A 118 0.82 15.54 -6.66
CA LYS A 118 0.08 14.72 -5.68
C LYS A 118 -1.27 14.26 -6.22
N THR A 119 -2.01 15.16 -6.88
CA THR A 119 -3.29 14.83 -7.53
C THR A 119 -3.09 13.80 -8.64
N LEU A 120 -2.06 13.99 -9.48
CA LEU A 120 -1.69 13.04 -10.53
C LEU A 120 -1.29 11.68 -9.96
N PHE A 121 -0.53 11.64 -8.86
CA PHE A 121 -0.10 10.40 -8.22
C PHE A 121 -1.28 9.53 -7.74
N GLN A 122 -2.37 10.17 -7.32
CA GLN A 122 -3.61 9.49 -6.95
C GLN A 122 -4.42 9.09 -8.19
N THR A 123 -4.66 10.02 -9.10
CA THR A 123 -5.54 9.82 -10.27
C THR A 123 -4.94 8.89 -11.32
N LYS A 124 -3.61 8.85 -11.44
CA LYS A 124 -2.86 7.91 -12.29
C LYS A 124 -2.50 6.61 -11.54
N ILE A 125 -3.07 6.39 -10.34
CA ILE A 125 -3.04 5.11 -9.63
C ILE A 125 -1.63 4.71 -9.12
N CYS A 126 -0.66 5.63 -9.16
CA CYS A 126 0.71 5.39 -8.69
C CYS A 126 0.75 4.91 -7.22
N PHE A 127 -0.15 5.44 -6.39
CA PHE A 127 -0.28 5.11 -4.96
C PHE A 127 -0.57 3.64 -4.65
N THR A 128 -1.05 2.87 -5.63
CA THR A 128 -1.34 1.44 -5.43
C THR A 128 -0.07 0.59 -5.29
N CYS A 129 1.01 1.01 -5.95
CA CYS A 129 2.30 0.33 -5.96
C CYS A 129 3.39 1.12 -5.24
N HIS A 130 3.35 2.45 -5.25
CA HIS A 130 4.37 3.27 -4.61
C HIS A 130 3.89 3.82 -3.29
N GLN A 131 4.51 3.35 -2.21
CA GLN A 131 4.21 3.82 -0.86
C GLN A 131 4.83 5.21 -0.62
N VAL A 132 4.06 6.13 -0.06
CA VAL A 132 4.51 7.51 0.26
C VAL A 132 4.33 7.86 1.73
N ASP A 133 3.58 7.05 2.49
CA ASP A 133 3.33 7.23 3.91
C ASP A 133 3.67 5.92 4.63
N PRO A 134 4.57 5.93 5.63
CA PRO A 134 4.91 4.75 6.43
C PRO A 134 3.70 4.04 7.05
N ASN A 135 2.63 4.77 7.34
CA ASN A 135 1.43 4.25 7.99
C ASN A 135 0.39 3.71 6.99
N THR A 136 0.54 4.02 5.71
CA THR A 136 -0.39 3.63 4.65
C THR A 136 0.33 2.73 3.66
N PRO A 137 0.25 1.39 3.81
CA PRO A 137 0.96 0.46 2.93
C PRO A 137 0.41 0.48 1.51
N ALA A 138 1.28 0.18 0.53
CA ALA A 138 0.92 -0.11 -0.86
C ALA A 138 1.04 -1.63 -1.11
N PRO A 139 -0.02 -2.45 -0.92
CA PRO A 139 0.11 -3.91 -0.89
C PRO A 139 0.64 -4.52 -2.19
N ALA A 140 0.24 -3.96 -3.35
CA ALA A 140 0.78 -4.39 -4.64
C ALA A 140 2.28 -4.05 -4.76
N GLY A 141 2.66 -2.88 -4.26
CA GLY A 141 4.06 -2.45 -4.17
C GLY A 141 4.93 -3.39 -3.35
N LEU A 142 4.44 -3.82 -2.18
CA LEU A 142 5.14 -4.76 -1.32
C LEU A 142 5.35 -6.12 -2.01
N ALA A 143 4.35 -6.62 -2.72
CA ALA A 143 4.46 -7.86 -3.47
C ALA A 143 5.47 -7.77 -4.63
N LEU A 144 5.47 -6.63 -5.33
CA LEU A 144 6.38 -6.36 -6.45
C LEU A 144 7.76 -5.86 -6.02
N LYS A 145 7.96 -5.60 -4.72
CA LYS A 145 9.13 -4.88 -4.20
C LYS A 145 9.36 -3.55 -4.95
N ALA A 146 8.28 -2.84 -5.26
CA ALA A 146 8.33 -1.55 -5.92
C ALA A 146 9.01 -0.51 -5.01
N PRO A 147 9.72 0.48 -5.59
CA PRO A 147 10.31 1.56 -4.81
C PRO A 147 9.27 2.29 -3.95
N ALA A 148 9.57 2.44 -2.66
CA ALA A 148 8.84 3.34 -1.76
C ALA A 148 9.49 4.73 -1.78
N PHE A 149 8.67 5.78 -1.71
CA PHE A 149 9.08 7.17 -1.65
C PHE A 149 8.92 7.69 -0.22
N ILE A 150 9.79 7.19 0.66
CA ILE A 150 9.79 7.50 2.10
C ILE A 150 11.23 7.77 2.55
N GLY A 151 11.45 8.90 3.23
CA GLY A 151 12.75 9.29 3.79
C GLY A 151 13.72 9.86 2.75
N ASP A 152 15.03 9.85 3.06
CA ASP A 152 16.07 10.45 2.23
C ASP A 152 16.46 9.55 1.04
N PHE A 153 15.74 9.68 -0.08
CA PHE A 153 15.96 8.88 -1.30
C PHE A 153 16.33 9.70 -2.55
N TRP A 154 16.01 10.99 -2.58
CA TRP A 154 16.28 11.85 -3.74
C TRP A 154 17.76 12.17 -3.85
N GLY A 155 18.31 12.13 -5.06
CA GLY A 155 19.74 12.31 -5.31
C GLY A 155 20.62 11.15 -4.83
N LYS A 156 20.03 10.06 -4.32
CA LYS A 156 20.78 8.85 -3.94
C LYS A 156 20.96 7.92 -5.14
N GLU A 157 22.08 7.23 -5.14
CA GLU A 157 22.37 6.18 -6.11
C GLU A 157 21.51 4.94 -5.86
N ARG A 158 21.15 4.25 -6.94
CA ARG A 158 20.48 2.96 -6.92
C ARG A 158 20.97 2.08 -8.07
N GLU A 159 21.04 0.79 -7.82
CA GLU A 159 21.31 -0.19 -8.87
C GLU A 159 20.02 -0.54 -9.60
N VAL A 160 20.08 -0.49 -10.93
CA VAL A 160 18.99 -0.87 -11.83
C VAL A 160 19.48 -1.93 -12.79
N GLN A 161 18.61 -2.88 -13.12
CA GLN A 161 18.82 -3.85 -14.16
C GLN A 161 18.32 -3.29 -15.50
N LEU A 162 19.14 -3.43 -16.54
CA LEU A 162 18.80 -2.99 -17.89
C LEU A 162 17.94 -4.02 -18.60
N ASP A 163 17.05 -3.53 -19.45
CA ASP A 163 16.28 -4.36 -20.37
C ASP A 163 17.15 -4.90 -21.51
N ALA A 164 16.94 -6.16 -21.89
CA ALA A 164 17.66 -6.81 -22.99
C ALA A 164 17.11 -6.38 -24.36
N ASP A 165 15.81 -6.12 -24.45
CA ASP A 165 15.14 -5.66 -25.68
C ASP A 165 14.19 -4.48 -25.42
N PRO A 166 14.73 -3.25 -25.38
CA PRO A 166 13.96 -2.03 -25.11
C PRO A 166 12.96 -1.67 -26.22
N ALA A 167 12.93 -2.42 -27.33
CA ALA A 167 11.93 -2.23 -28.37
C ALA A 167 10.59 -2.91 -28.01
N THR A 168 10.57 -3.78 -26.99
CA THR A 168 9.36 -4.47 -26.56
C THR A 168 8.79 -3.88 -25.26
N PRO A 169 7.48 -4.00 -25.02
CA PRO A 169 6.87 -3.52 -23.77
C PRO A 169 7.08 -4.49 -22.60
N ILE A 170 7.76 -5.62 -22.82
CA ILE A 170 7.97 -6.67 -21.81
C ILE A 170 9.42 -6.57 -21.37
N PHE A 171 9.65 -6.39 -20.07
CA PHE A 171 11.01 -6.41 -19.55
C PHE A 171 11.65 -7.79 -19.70
N GLU A 172 12.77 -7.85 -20.41
CA GLU A 172 13.64 -9.01 -20.50
C GLU A 172 14.94 -8.72 -19.73
N PRO A 173 15.26 -9.49 -18.67
CA PRO A 173 16.46 -9.22 -17.88
C PRO A 173 17.75 -9.38 -18.73
N SER A 174 18.50 -8.31 -18.97
CA SER A 174 19.79 -8.37 -19.69
C SER A 174 20.90 -9.09 -18.90
N GLY A 175 20.77 -9.09 -17.56
CA GLY A 175 21.83 -9.51 -16.65
C GLY A 175 22.86 -8.41 -16.34
N GLU A 176 22.76 -7.26 -17.00
CA GLU A 176 23.60 -6.09 -16.75
C GLU A 176 22.94 -5.13 -15.76
N PHE A 177 23.77 -4.50 -14.93
CA PHE A 177 23.34 -3.55 -13.91
C PHE A 177 24.04 -2.20 -14.10
N GLU A 178 23.29 -1.13 -13.93
CA GLU A 178 23.75 0.25 -13.98
C GLU A 178 23.51 0.90 -12.61
N THR A 179 24.40 1.78 -12.17
CA THR A 179 24.15 2.66 -11.02
C THR A 179 23.62 3.99 -11.53
N VAL A 180 22.41 4.35 -11.12
CA VAL A 180 21.74 5.59 -11.52
C VAL A 180 21.43 6.44 -10.30
N VAL A 181 21.44 7.76 -10.46
CA VAL A 181 21.04 8.70 -9.41
C VAL A 181 19.52 8.92 -9.48
N MET A 182 18.85 8.95 -8.34
CA MET A 182 17.43 9.31 -8.25
C MET A 182 17.22 10.81 -8.45
N ASP A 183 17.32 11.26 -9.68
CA ASP A 183 17.09 12.63 -10.07
C ASP A 183 15.81 12.78 -10.92
N GLU A 184 15.53 14.02 -11.34
CA GLU A 184 14.34 14.33 -12.12
C GLU A 184 14.34 13.63 -13.48
N ALA A 185 15.50 13.54 -14.14
CA ALA A 185 15.62 12.92 -15.45
C ALA A 185 15.29 11.42 -15.37
N TYR A 186 15.84 10.74 -14.36
CA TYR A 186 15.58 9.33 -14.11
C TYR A 186 14.10 9.08 -13.77
N VAL A 187 13.47 9.93 -12.95
CA VAL A 187 12.04 9.77 -12.60
C VAL A 187 11.15 9.98 -13.82
N MET A 188 11.40 11.02 -14.61
CA MET A 188 10.61 11.28 -15.82
C MET A 188 10.74 10.13 -16.83
N GLU A 189 11.95 9.64 -17.05
CA GLU A 189 12.19 8.51 -17.94
C GLU A 189 11.52 7.24 -17.41
N SER A 190 11.63 6.96 -16.10
CA SER A 190 10.99 5.79 -15.49
C SER A 190 9.48 5.82 -15.68
N ILE A 191 8.83 6.98 -15.54
CA ILE A 191 7.38 7.10 -15.76
C ILE A 191 7.01 6.91 -17.24
N GLU A 192 7.82 7.44 -18.16
CA GLU A 192 7.57 7.35 -19.60
C GLU A 192 7.84 5.94 -20.15
N LYS A 193 8.91 5.30 -19.67
CA LYS A 193 9.45 4.02 -20.14
C LYS A 193 9.68 3.09 -18.94
N PRO A 194 8.60 2.63 -18.29
CA PRO A 194 8.66 1.88 -17.04
C PRO A 194 9.48 0.59 -17.07
N MET A 195 9.65 0.01 -18.25
CA MET A 195 10.37 -1.25 -18.43
C MET A 195 11.82 -1.07 -18.86
N LEU A 196 12.32 0.16 -19.04
CA LEU A 196 13.69 0.36 -19.52
C LEU A 196 14.75 0.03 -18.45
N ARG A 197 14.48 0.39 -17.19
CA ARG A 197 15.38 0.22 -16.05
C ARG A 197 14.60 -0.19 -14.81
N ILE A 198 14.84 -1.40 -14.30
CA ILE A 198 14.13 -1.94 -13.14
C ILE A 198 15.05 -1.93 -11.92
N THR A 199 14.62 -1.34 -10.80
CA THR A 199 15.42 -1.34 -9.56
C THR A 199 15.77 -2.75 -9.12
N LYS A 200 17.03 -2.98 -8.72
CA LYS A 200 17.53 -4.31 -8.34
C LYS A 200 16.64 -4.96 -7.27
N GLY A 201 16.16 -6.16 -7.58
CA GLY A 201 15.29 -6.94 -6.70
C GLY A 201 13.80 -6.61 -6.81
N ALA A 202 13.42 -5.58 -7.57
CA ALA A 202 12.02 -5.33 -7.92
C ALA A 202 11.55 -6.29 -9.03
N ILE A 203 10.25 -6.58 -9.03
CA ILE A 203 9.59 -7.33 -10.08
C ILE A 203 9.03 -6.30 -11.10
N PRO A 204 9.31 -6.45 -12.40
CA PRO A 204 8.74 -5.57 -13.42
C PRO A 204 7.21 -5.64 -13.39
N GLY A 205 6.57 -4.49 -13.17
CA GLY A 205 5.11 -4.43 -13.06
C GLY A 205 4.50 -3.05 -13.26
N MET A 206 5.30 -2.03 -13.56
CA MET A 206 4.78 -0.68 -13.78
C MET A 206 4.19 -0.56 -15.18
N ALA A 207 2.87 -0.37 -15.28
CA ALA A 207 2.21 -0.25 -16.58
C ALA A 207 2.62 1.05 -17.29
N PRO A 208 2.78 1.05 -18.62
CA PRO A 208 2.95 2.27 -19.39
C PRO A 208 1.63 3.06 -19.32
N LEU A 209 1.67 4.22 -18.66
CA LEU A 209 0.52 5.10 -18.51
C LEU A 209 0.65 6.30 -19.46
N PRO A 210 -0.44 6.74 -20.10
CA PRO A 210 -0.43 7.96 -20.89
C PRO A 210 -0.20 9.15 -19.96
N THR A 211 0.98 9.75 -20.08
CA THR A 211 1.36 10.97 -19.36
C THR A 211 1.92 12.00 -20.33
N THR A 212 1.62 13.28 -20.12
CA THR A 212 2.31 14.37 -20.82
C THR A 212 3.62 14.70 -20.11
N GLU A 213 4.50 15.47 -20.76
CA GLU A 213 5.75 15.92 -20.16
C GLU A 213 5.49 16.79 -18.91
N GLU A 214 4.48 17.66 -18.97
CA GLU A 214 4.06 18.52 -17.86
C GLU A 214 3.53 17.70 -16.68
N GLU A 215 2.72 16.67 -16.96
CA GLU A 215 2.27 15.74 -15.92
C GLU A 215 3.45 15.00 -15.26
N ARG A 216 4.45 14.57 -16.05
CA ARG A 216 5.65 13.92 -15.52
C ARG A 216 6.49 14.86 -14.67
N LYS A 217 6.63 16.13 -15.05
CA LYS A 217 7.31 17.16 -14.24
C LYS A 217 6.61 17.40 -12.91
N ALA A 218 5.28 17.51 -12.92
CA ALA A 218 4.50 17.64 -11.70
C ALA A 218 4.65 16.42 -10.78
N LEU A 219 4.55 15.20 -11.35
CA LEU A 219 4.79 13.95 -10.62
C LEU A 219 6.21 13.90 -10.02
N ALA A 220 7.23 14.29 -10.77
CA ALA A 220 8.61 14.32 -10.29
C ALA A 220 8.81 15.35 -9.16
N ALA A 221 8.21 16.54 -9.26
CA ALA A 221 8.22 17.54 -8.20
C ALA A 221 7.57 17.03 -6.91
N TYR A 222 6.42 16.36 -7.02
CA TYR A 222 5.78 15.72 -5.88
C TYR A 222 6.64 14.60 -5.28
N ILE A 223 7.17 13.68 -6.09
CA ILE A 223 8.06 12.61 -5.61
C ILE A 223 9.28 13.21 -4.90
N LYS A 224 9.92 14.22 -5.46
CA LYS A 224 11.03 14.93 -4.83
C LYS A 224 10.66 15.52 -3.47
N SER A 225 9.47 16.11 -3.35
CA SER A 225 8.99 16.69 -2.09
C SER A 225 8.80 15.69 -0.96
N LEU A 226 8.71 14.39 -1.27
CA LEU A 226 8.62 13.31 -0.27
C LEU A 226 9.98 12.89 0.30
N SER A 227 11.07 13.42 -0.25
CA SER A 227 12.43 13.15 0.22
C SER A 227 12.84 14.25 1.21
N GLU A 228 12.50 14.04 2.48
CA GLU A 228 12.96 14.84 3.62
C GLU A 228 13.88 14.05 4.56
#